data_AF-A0A417L7Y0-F1
#
_entry.id   AF-A0A417L7Y0-F1
#
_cell.length_a   1.000
_cell.length_b   1.000
_cell.length_c   1.000
_cell.angle_alpha   90.00
_cell.angle_beta   90.00
_cell.angle_gamma   90.00
#
_symmetry.space_group_name_H-M   'P 1'
#
loop_
_entity.id
_entity.type
_entity.pdbx_description
1 polymer ?
#
loop_
_entity_poly.entity_id
_entity_poly.type
_entity_poly.pdbx_seq_one_letter_code
_entity_poly.pdbx_strand_id
1 'polypeptide(L)'
;MMKQFRKNMMICLGIAALTASVLLAGCSTQKEADISDRQETKIGSEEAESSIAVPEATDYTEDTDVAESTESGENSENASEKLSLPVLDEIDSKVQIGTSGSSLIAVQAAVKLLEWGEHTGLDPEEIREAASAWISEQTDSDREEALLKLEMVDDAYQRLLKEDARELLDTAGCADTEIFWGSEPVEPVEAIMQAAGLRKD
;
A
#
# COMPACT_ATOMS: atom_id res chain seq x y z
N MET A 1 -17.08 -20.84 -10.30
CA MET A 1 -18.37 -20.99 -9.58
C MET A 1 -18.26 -21.70 -8.21
N MET A 2 -17.13 -21.61 -7.49
CA MET A 2 -16.95 -22.36 -6.23
C MET A 2 -16.37 -21.56 -5.05
N LYS A 3 -15.93 -20.31 -5.25
CA LYS A 3 -15.35 -19.48 -4.16
C LYS A 3 -16.40 -18.77 -3.30
N GLN A 4 -17.61 -18.55 -3.84
CA GLN A 4 -18.66 -17.77 -3.17
C GLN A 4 -19.48 -18.57 -2.12
N PHE A 5 -19.50 -19.90 -2.19
CA PHE A 5 -20.33 -20.72 -1.31
C PHE A 5 -19.84 -20.83 0.15
N ARG A 6 -18.58 -20.48 0.43
CA ARG A 6 -18.00 -20.62 1.78
C ARG A 6 -18.14 -19.38 2.66
N LYS A 7 -18.26 -18.17 2.08
CA LYS A 7 -18.36 -16.92 2.84
C LYS A 7 -19.77 -16.68 3.40
N ASN A 8 -20.82 -16.99 2.63
CA ASN A 8 -22.20 -16.70 3.02
C ASN A 8 -22.81 -17.63 4.08
N MET A 9 -22.24 -18.79 4.37
CA MET A 9 -22.83 -19.70 5.37
C MET A 9 -22.35 -19.41 6.81
N MET A 10 -21.30 -18.60 7.02
CA MET A 10 -20.73 -18.38 8.34
C MET A 10 -21.10 -17.03 8.99
N ILE A 11 -21.52 -16.04 8.19
CA ILE A 11 -21.86 -14.69 8.69
C ILE A 11 -23.28 -14.62 9.28
N CYS A 12 -24.21 -15.46 8.81
CA CYS A 12 -25.61 -15.41 9.27
C CYS A 12 -25.85 -15.96 10.69
N LEU A 13 -24.85 -16.52 11.38
CA LEU A 13 -25.04 -17.12 12.71
C LEU A 13 -24.61 -16.23 13.89
N GLY A 14 -23.99 -15.06 13.64
CA GLY A 14 -23.29 -14.28 14.68
C GLY A 14 -24.04 -13.11 15.33
N ILE A 15 -25.11 -12.58 14.72
CA ILE A 15 -25.65 -11.25 15.12
C ILE A 15 -26.88 -11.34 16.06
N ALA A 16 -27.42 -12.52 16.34
CA ALA A 16 -28.72 -12.62 17.03
C ALA A 16 -28.67 -12.73 18.58
N ALA A 17 -27.53 -12.67 19.27
CA ALA A 17 -27.45 -13.25 20.61
C ALA A 17 -27.02 -12.40 21.82
N LEU A 18 -26.61 -11.13 21.74
CA LEU A 18 -26.10 -10.43 22.95
C LEU A 18 -26.59 -8.99 23.11
N THR A 19 -27.91 -8.85 23.27
CA THR A 19 -28.48 -7.77 24.08
C THR A 19 -28.56 -8.21 25.55
N ALA A 20 -28.11 -7.33 26.46
CA ALA A 20 -28.31 -7.31 27.92
C ALA A 20 -27.21 -7.93 28.82
N SER A 21 -26.42 -7.04 29.47
CA SER A 21 -25.87 -7.13 30.84
C SER A 21 -25.20 -5.77 31.13
N VAL A 22 -25.83 -4.77 31.75
CA VAL A 22 -26.22 -4.59 33.16
C VAL A 22 -25.05 -4.74 34.15
N LEU A 23 -24.58 -3.56 34.58
CA LEU A 23 -24.15 -3.14 35.93
C LEU A 23 -22.77 -3.49 36.51
N LEU A 24 -22.19 -2.39 37.03
CA LEU A 24 -21.51 -2.19 38.32
C LEU A 24 -19.98 -2.16 38.40
N ALA A 25 -19.56 -1.04 39.01
CA ALA A 25 -18.47 -0.87 39.97
C ALA A 25 -17.05 -0.68 39.44
N GLY A 26 -16.45 0.45 39.85
CA GLY A 26 -15.00 0.55 39.94
C GLY A 26 -14.40 1.94 39.70
N CYS A 27 -14.83 2.99 40.41
CA CYS A 27 -13.90 4.10 40.67
C CYS A 27 -12.84 3.59 41.66
N SER A 28 -11.61 3.38 41.19
CA SER A 28 -10.44 3.38 42.07
C SER A 28 -9.32 4.19 41.44
N THR A 29 -9.00 5.25 42.16
CA THR A 29 -7.87 6.16 42.00
C THR A 29 -6.55 5.49 42.38
N GLN A 30 -5.50 5.68 41.59
CA GLN A 30 -4.07 5.70 41.98
C GLN A 30 -3.27 6.06 40.72
N LYS A 31 -2.68 7.24 40.54
CA LYS A 31 -1.60 7.96 41.26
C LYS A 31 -0.25 7.23 41.30
N GLU A 32 0.77 7.95 40.83
CA GLU A 32 2.23 7.79 41.04
C GLU A 32 2.87 6.61 40.28
N ALA A 33 4.08 6.64 39.73
CA ALA A 33 5.25 7.54 39.71
C ALA A 33 6.02 7.22 38.41
N ASP A 34 6.52 8.17 37.64
CA ASP A 34 7.80 8.87 37.78
C ASP A 34 9.07 7.98 37.69
N ILE A 35 9.78 8.20 36.57
CA ILE A 35 11.23 8.15 36.36
C ILE A 35 11.97 6.83 36.63
N SER A 36 12.29 6.15 35.53
CA SER A 36 13.61 5.54 35.31
C SER A 36 13.78 5.35 33.81
N ASP A 37 14.67 6.10 33.18
CA ASP A 37 15.90 5.44 32.74
C ASP A 37 16.99 6.43 32.34
N ARG A 38 18.17 6.09 32.84
CA ARG A 38 19.43 6.79 32.70
C ARG A 38 20.26 5.91 31.79
N GLN A 39 20.43 6.30 30.53
CA GLN A 39 21.55 5.78 29.76
C GLN A 39 22.13 6.88 28.88
N GLU A 40 23.12 7.55 29.46
CA GLU A 40 24.12 8.28 28.69
C GLU A 40 24.90 7.26 27.85
N THR A 41 24.75 7.31 26.54
CA THR A 41 25.72 6.71 25.61
C THR A 41 26.52 7.83 24.98
N LYS A 42 27.69 8.06 25.58
CA LYS A 42 28.75 8.90 25.08
C LYS A 42 29.31 8.28 23.81
N ILE A 43 28.85 8.74 22.65
CA ILE A 43 29.50 8.50 21.36
C ILE A 43 30.46 9.66 21.13
N GLY A 44 31.74 9.41 21.42
CA GLY A 44 32.84 10.23 20.96
C GLY A 44 33.65 9.44 19.95
N SER A 45 33.74 9.96 18.74
CA SER A 45 34.89 9.81 17.84
C SER A 45 34.70 10.81 16.69
N GLU A 46 35.37 11.95 16.82
CA GLU A 46 35.72 12.81 15.72
C GLU A 46 36.92 12.24 14.96
N GLU A 47 36.99 12.66 13.69
CA GLU A 47 38.18 12.93 12.86
C GLU A 47 38.33 12.09 11.58
N ALA A 48 38.10 12.84 10.47
CA ALA A 48 38.88 12.92 9.22
C ALA A 48 39.10 11.63 8.40
N GLU A 49 39.10 11.60 7.07
CA GLU A 49 39.78 12.49 6.11
C GLU A 49 39.01 12.41 4.76
N SER A 50 38.50 13.51 4.22
CA SER A 50 39.07 14.24 3.06
C SER A 50 39.80 13.39 2.01
N SER A 51 39.20 13.27 0.81
CA SER A 51 39.92 13.32 -0.46
C SER A 51 38.96 13.57 -1.63
N ILE A 52 39.08 14.77 -2.19
CA ILE A 52 38.56 15.19 -3.49
C ILE A 52 39.51 14.69 -4.58
N ALA A 53 38.98 14.05 -5.63
CA ALA A 53 39.70 13.84 -6.87
C ALA A 53 38.77 14.02 -8.08
N VAL A 54 39.06 15.05 -8.86
CA VAL A 54 38.51 15.38 -10.18
C VAL A 54 39.35 14.68 -11.25
N PRO A 55 38.74 14.17 -12.33
CA PRO A 55 39.10 14.63 -13.69
C PRO A 55 37.83 14.82 -14.56
N GLU A 56 37.51 16.01 -15.04
CA GLU A 56 37.91 16.64 -16.32
C GLU A 56 37.61 15.84 -17.61
N ALA A 57 36.65 16.40 -18.35
CA ALA A 57 36.44 16.53 -19.80
C ALA A 57 36.47 15.32 -20.76
N THR A 58 35.34 15.16 -21.48
CA THR A 58 35.26 14.98 -22.94
C THR A 58 33.89 15.54 -23.37
N ASP A 59 33.82 16.70 -24.03
CA ASP A 59 33.89 16.93 -25.48
C ASP A 59 32.54 16.76 -26.19
N TYR A 60 32.14 17.83 -26.88
CA TYR A 60 30.90 17.99 -27.65
C TYR A 60 31.12 17.53 -29.10
N THR A 61 30.08 17.01 -29.77
CA THR A 61 29.75 17.20 -31.20
C THR A 61 28.55 16.28 -31.53
N GLU A 62 27.34 16.81 -31.77
CA GLU A 62 26.75 17.42 -32.98
C GLU A 62 25.92 16.42 -33.81
N ASP A 63 24.68 16.87 -34.08
CA ASP A 63 23.65 16.51 -35.06
C ASP A 63 23.52 15.08 -35.65
N THR A 64 22.29 14.56 -35.56
CA THR A 64 21.58 13.99 -36.72
C THR A 64 20.07 14.07 -36.49
N ASP A 65 19.43 14.89 -37.31
CA ASP A 65 18.00 14.86 -37.63
C ASP A 65 17.68 13.58 -38.41
N VAL A 66 16.77 12.74 -37.88
CA VAL A 66 15.96 11.81 -38.68
C VAL A 66 14.57 11.76 -38.05
N ALA A 67 13.65 12.48 -38.68
CA ALA A 67 12.24 12.14 -38.64
C ALA A 67 12.04 10.75 -39.27
N GLU A 68 11.34 9.83 -38.60
CA GLU A 68 10.20 9.12 -39.18
C GLU A 68 9.46 8.33 -38.10
N SER A 69 8.16 8.46 -38.15
CA SER A 69 7.13 7.78 -37.36
C SER A 69 7.31 6.27 -37.31
N THR A 70 7.14 5.70 -36.12
CA THR A 70 6.46 4.40 -36.00
C THR A 70 5.46 4.49 -34.84
N GLU A 71 4.28 4.99 -35.18
CA GLU A 71 3.02 4.48 -34.65
C GLU A 71 3.10 2.95 -34.65
N SER A 72 3.32 2.35 -33.48
CA SER A 72 3.01 0.95 -33.25
C SER A 72 1.60 0.90 -32.68
N GLY A 73 0.64 1.29 -33.51
CA GLY A 73 -0.71 0.77 -33.36
C GLY A 73 -0.70 -0.74 -33.62
N GLU A 74 -1.64 -1.41 -32.98
CA GLU A 74 -2.12 -2.74 -33.31
C GLU A 74 -1.35 -3.93 -32.71
N ASN A 75 -1.64 -4.20 -31.43
CA ASN A 75 -2.29 -5.49 -31.12
C ASN A 75 -3.60 -5.25 -30.37
N SER A 76 -4.56 -4.62 -31.05
CA SER A 76 -5.97 -4.77 -30.73
C SER A 76 -6.37 -6.15 -31.18
N GLU A 77 -6.13 -7.15 -30.32
CA GLU A 77 -6.62 -8.53 -30.35
C GLU A 77 -5.86 -9.30 -29.26
N ASN A 78 -6.27 -9.20 -28.00
CA ASN A 78 -6.04 -10.32 -27.09
C ASN A 78 -7.28 -10.58 -26.25
N ALA A 79 -7.79 -11.78 -26.43
CA ALA A 79 -9.00 -12.28 -25.82
C ALA A 79 -8.79 -12.40 -24.30
N SER A 80 -9.19 -11.40 -23.52
CA SER A 80 -9.44 -11.51 -22.07
C SER A 80 -8.46 -12.47 -21.36
N GLU A 81 -7.15 -12.28 -21.57
CA GLU A 81 -6.18 -12.97 -20.75
C GLU A 81 -6.21 -12.24 -19.41
N LYS A 82 -7.10 -12.75 -18.56
CA LYS A 82 -7.38 -12.19 -17.25
C LYS A 82 -6.13 -12.34 -16.38
N LEU A 83 -5.27 -11.33 -16.42
CA LEU A 83 -4.23 -11.16 -15.42
C LEU A 83 -4.93 -11.04 -14.05
N SER A 84 -4.61 -11.97 -13.16
CA SER A 84 -5.12 -11.97 -11.78
C SER A 84 -4.13 -11.18 -10.93
N LEU A 85 -4.62 -10.25 -10.13
CA LEU A 85 -3.81 -9.47 -9.18
C LEU A 85 -4.07 -10.00 -7.75
N PRO A 86 -3.27 -10.96 -7.23
CA PRO A 86 -3.52 -11.56 -5.92
C PRO A 86 -3.40 -10.55 -4.77
N VAL A 87 -2.65 -9.47 -4.98
CA VAL A 87 -2.51 -8.37 -4.01
C VAL A 87 -3.84 -7.69 -3.73
N LEU A 88 -4.71 -7.53 -4.75
CA LEU A 88 -6.04 -6.95 -4.58
C LEU A 88 -6.99 -7.88 -3.81
N ASP A 89 -6.94 -9.18 -4.12
CA ASP A 89 -7.70 -10.19 -3.36
C ASP A 89 -7.28 -10.23 -1.88
N GLU A 90 -5.98 -10.05 -1.60
CA GLU A 90 -5.47 -9.98 -0.24
C GLU A 90 -5.98 -8.72 0.48
N ILE A 91 -5.88 -7.55 -0.15
CA ILE A 91 -6.39 -6.28 0.39
C ILE A 91 -7.88 -6.40 0.71
N ASP A 92 -8.69 -6.87 -0.23
CA ASP A 92 -10.13 -7.05 -0.04
C ASP A 92 -10.45 -8.00 1.12
N SER A 93 -9.67 -9.06 1.27
CA SER A 93 -9.90 -10.05 2.33
C SER A 93 -9.46 -9.57 3.73
N LYS A 94 -8.44 -8.69 3.82
CA LYS A 94 -7.80 -8.32 5.08
C LYS A 94 -8.21 -6.95 5.61
N VAL A 95 -8.34 -5.97 4.72
CA VAL A 95 -8.73 -4.62 5.12
C VAL A 95 -10.21 -4.64 5.49
N GLN A 96 -10.52 -4.32 6.74
CA GLN A 96 -11.89 -4.21 7.22
C GLN A 96 -12.24 -2.73 7.34
N ILE A 97 -13.47 -2.36 7.02
CA ILE A 97 -13.94 -0.97 7.16
C ILE A 97 -14.65 -0.82 8.52
N GLY A 98 -14.48 0.34 9.16
CA GLY A 98 -15.29 0.74 10.31
C GLY A 98 -14.97 0.04 11.64
N THR A 99 -13.84 -0.68 11.74
CA THR A 99 -13.37 -1.26 13.00
C THR A 99 -12.19 -0.46 13.56
N SER A 100 -12.04 -0.43 14.90
CA SER A 100 -10.81 0.12 15.49
C SER A 100 -9.62 -0.74 15.05
N GLY A 101 -8.63 -0.12 14.42
CA GLY A 101 -7.44 -0.79 13.88
C GLY A 101 -7.47 -0.98 12.36
N SER A 102 -8.58 -0.70 11.67
CA SER A 102 -8.67 -0.73 10.20
C SER A 102 -7.57 0.10 9.53
N SER A 103 -7.26 1.28 10.09
CA SER A 103 -6.21 2.16 9.59
C SER A 103 -4.82 1.52 9.65
N LEU A 104 -4.51 0.74 10.70
CA LEU A 104 -3.22 0.05 10.82
C LEU A 104 -3.14 -1.14 9.87
N ILE A 105 -4.24 -1.87 9.67
CA ILE A 105 -4.30 -2.93 8.66
C ILE A 105 -4.15 -2.36 7.24
N ALA A 106 -4.71 -1.17 6.97
CA ALA A 106 -4.50 -0.48 5.70
C ALA A 106 -3.03 -0.11 5.48
N VAL A 107 -2.29 0.28 6.53
CA VAL A 107 -0.82 0.47 6.47
C VAL A 107 -0.10 -0.82 6.11
N GLN A 108 -0.43 -1.93 6.78
CA GLN A 108 0.17 -3.24 6.46
C GLN A 108 -0.11 -3.67 5.02
N ALA A 109 -1.32 -3.40 4.52
CA ALA A 109 -1.71 -3.65 3.16
C ALA A 109 -0.96 -2.75 2.16
N ALA A 110 -0.79 -1.47 2.48
CA ALA A 110 -0.03 -0.53 1.66
C ALA A 110 1.45 -0.90 1.54
N VAL A 111 2.07 -1.38 2.61
CA VAL A 111 3.45 -1.90 2.58
C VAL A 111 3.58 -3.08 1.62
N LYS A 112 2.65 -4.02 1.68
CA LYS A 112 2.64 -5.18 0.76
C LYS A 112 2.37 -4.76 -0.68
N LEU A 113 1.54 -3.75 -0.86
CA LEU A 113 1.24 -3.20 -2.17
C LEU A 113 2.49 -2.54 -2.78
N LEU A 114 3.25 -1.80 -1.97
CA LEU A 114 4.56 -1.25 -2.33
C LEU A 114 5.57 -2.37 -2.66
N GLU A 115 5.66 -3.40 -1.83
CA GLU A 115 6.57 -4.55 -2.04
C GLU A 115 6.25 -5.27 -3.33
N TRP A 116 4.96 -5.51 -3.56
CA TRP A 116 4.49 -6.09 -4.80
C TRP A 116 4.80 -5.18 -6.01
N GLY A 117 4.52 -3.88 -5.92
CA GLY A 117 4.74 -2.94 -7.02
C GLY A 117 6.20 -2.88 -7.46
N GLU A 118 7.13 -2.85 -6.50
CA GLU A 118 8.56 -2.80 -6.79
C GLU A 118 9.12 -4.11 -7.37
N HIS A 119 8.49 -5.26 -7.07
CA HIS A 119 8.97 -6.58 -7.49
C HIS A 119 8.17 -7.23 -8.62
N THR A 120 7.01 -6.69 -9.01
CA THR A 120 6.12 -7.36 -9.97
C THR A 120 6.66 -7.32 -11.39
N GLY A 121 7.33 -6.24 -11.80
CA GLY A 121 7.87 -6.06 -13.15
C GLY A 121 6.82 -6.15 -14.28
N LEU A 122 5.53 -6.04 -13.94
CA LEU A 122 4.42 -5.99 -14.88
C LEU A 122 4.26 -4.57 -15.43
N ASP A 123 3.71 -4.47 -16.63
CA ASP A 123 3.44 -3.18 -17.23
C ASP A 123 2.31 -2.45 -16.46
N PRO A 124 2.47 -1.15 -16.12
CA PRO A 124 1.45 -0.38 -15.41
C PRO A 124 0.09 -0.34 -16.13
N GLU A 125 0.07 -0.35 -17.47
CA GLU A 125 -1.16 -0.40 -18.25
C GLU A 125 -1.88 -1.74 -18.06
N GLU A 126 -1.14 -2.85 -18.18
CA GLU A 126 -1.69 -4.20 -17.95
C GLU A 126 -2.22 -4.36 -16.52
N ILE A 127 -1.52 -3.77 -15.53
CA ILE A 127 -1.97 -3.73 -14.14
C ILE A 127 -3.27 -2.96 -14.01
N ARG A 128 -3.39 -1.79 -14.63
CA ARG A 128 -4.59 -0.96 -14.59
C ARG A 128 -5.79 -1.69 -15.18
N GLU A 129 -5.62 -2.34 -16.33
CA GLU A 129 -6.67 -3.13 -16.96
C GLU A 129 -7.08 -4.32 -16.08
N ALA A 130 -6.10 -5.03 -15.50
CA ALA A 130 -6.34 -6.15 -14.60
C ALA A 130 -7.08 -5.73 -13.31
N ALA A 131 -6.70 -4.57 -12.74
CA ALA A 131 -7.37 -3.98 -11.59
C ALA A 131 -8.80 -3.56 -11.94
N SER A 132 -9.00 -2.91 -13.09
CA SER A 132 -10.33 -2.50 -13.57
C SER A 132 -11.24 -3.71 -13.80
N ALA A 133 -10.70 -4.79 -14.36
CA ALA A 133 -11.40 -6.05 -14.53
C ALA A 133 -11.75 -6.68 -13.17
N TRP A 134 -10.82 -6.70 -12.22
CA TRP A 134 -11.07 -7.19 -10.85
C TRP A 134 -12.17 -6.40 -10.13
N ILE A 135 -12.19 -5.07 -10.28
CA ILE A 135 -13.25 -4.19 -9.75
C ILE A 135 -14.59 -4.50 -10.43
N SER A 136 -14.60 -4.66 -11.75
CA SER A 136 -15.82 -4.89 -12.54
C SER A 136 -16.44 -6.28 -12.32
N GLU A 137 -15.65 -7.27 -11.92
CA GLU A 137 -16.14 -8.62 -11.62
C GLU A 137 -16.85 -8.75 -10.28
N GLN A 138 -16.68 -7.77 -9.40
CA GLN A 138 -17.33 -7.75 -8.10
C GLN A 138 -18.80 -7.37 -8.23
N THR A 139 -19.61 -7.81 -7.27
CA THR A 139 -21.00 -7.36 -7.16
C THR A 139 -21.04 -5.87 -6.81
N ASP A 140 -22.18 -5.20 -7.02
CA ASP A 140 -22.28 -3.76 -6.74
C ASP A 140 -21.90 -3.41 -5.30
N SER A 141 -22.35 -4.23 -4.33
CA SER A 141 -22.02 -4.05 -2.92
C SER A 141 -20.57 -4.39 -2.58
N ASP A 142 -20.05 -5.51 -3.10
CA ASP A 142 -18.65 -5.89 -2.85
C ASP A 142 -17.69 -4.88 -3.48
N ARG A 143 -18.04 -4.35 -4.65
CA ARG A 143 -17.26 -3.33 -5.36
C ARG A 143 -17.17 -2.03 -4.57
N GLU A 144 -18.28 -1.56 -4.02
CA GLU A 144 -18.27 -0.35 -3.16
C GLU A 144 -17.37 -0.57 -1.93
N GLU A 145 -17.46 -1.75 -1.30
CA GLU A 145 -16.60 -2.11 -0.17
C GLU A 145 -15.12 -2.17 -0.57
N ALA A 146 -14.80 -2.78 -1.71
CA ALA A 146 -13.44 -2.87 -2.22
C ALA A 146 -12.85 -1.49 -2.55
N LEU A 147 -13.64 -0.58 -3.14
CA LEU A 147 -13.19 0.78 -3.41
C LEU A 147 -12.88 1.54 -2.13
N LEU A 148 -13.71 1.42 -1.09
CA LEU A 148 -13.44 2.01 0.22
C LEU A 148 -12.18 1.42 0.88
N LYS A 149 -11.94 0.12 0.72
CA LYS A 149 -10.68 -0.51 1.20
C LYS A 149 -9.47 0.02 0.44
N LEU A 150 -9.57 0.15 -0.88
CA LEU A 150 -8.50 0.71 -1.70
C LEU A 150 -8.23 2.18 -1.35
N GLU A 151 -9.26 2.97 -1.06
CA GLU A 151 -9.12 4.35 -0.56
C GLU A 151 -8.34 4.38 0.77
N MET A 152 -8.67 3.52 1.74
CA MET A 152 -7.91 3.44 2.99
C MET A 152 -6.45 3.03 2.78
N VAL A 153 -6.20 2.14 1.82
CA VAL A 153 -4.84 1.71 1.45
C VAL A 153 -4.09 2.82 0.73
N ASP A 154 -4.73 3.59 -0.15
CA ASP A 154 -4.12 4.76 -0.81
C ASP A 154 -3.75 5.83 0.22
N ASP A 155 -4.63 6.15 1.17
CA ASP A 155 -4.33 7.07 2.27
C ASP A 155 -3.10 6.62 3.07
N ALA A 156 -2.99 5.32 3.35
CA ALA A 156 -1.84 4.78 4.05
C ALA A 156 -0.57 4.82 3.17
N TYR A 157 -0.67 4.45 1.91
CA TYR A 157 0.40 4.52 0.92
C TYR A 157 0.95 5.95 0.78
N GLN A 158 0.08 6.94 0.64
CA GLN A 158 0.47 8.36 0.58
C GLN A 158 1.16 8.86 1.83
N ARG A 159 0.86 8.28 3.00
CA ARG A 159 1.58 8.59 4.24
C ARG A 159 2.92 7.86 4.32
N LEU A 160 3.03 6.66 3.77
CA LEU A 160 4.28 5.89 3.69
C LEU A 160 5.30 6.49 2.72
N LEU A 161 4.88 7.26 1.71
CA LEU A 161 5.79 8.01 0.83
C LEU A 161 6.33 9.30 1.46
N LYS A 162 5.78 9.72 2.61
CA LYS A 162 6.17 10.93 3.34
C LYS A 162 7.17 10.59 4.46
N GLU A 163 7.67 11.64 5.10
CA GLU A 163 8.74 11.58 6.11
C GLU A 163 8.36 10.77 7.38
N ASP A 164 7.05 10.56 7.64
CA ASP A 164 6.53 9.87 8.82
C ASP A 164 6.39 8.34 8.64
N ALA A 165 6.90 7.78 7.54
CA ALA A 165 6.74 6.36 7.21
C ALA A 165 7.19 5.43 8.36
N ARG A 166 8.31 5.76 9.03
CA ARG A 166 8.89 4.92 10.08
C ARG A 166 8.00 4.84 11.33
N GLU A 167 7.44 5.97 11.75
CA GLU A 167 6.51 6.03 12.89
C GLU A 167 5.21 5.28 12.57
N LEU A 168 4.72 5.42 11.33
CA LEU A 168 3.52 4.75 10.87
C LEU A 168 3.68 3.22 10.85
N LEU A 169 4.85 2.75 10.39
CA LEU A 169 5.21 1.33 10.40
C LEU A 169 5.31 0.77 11.83
N ASP A 170 5.93 1.51 12.75
CA ASP A 170 6.03 1.08 14.16
C ASP A 170 4.65 0.91 14.79
N THR A 171 3.77 1.90 14.59
CA THR A 171 2.39 1.86 15.09
C THR A 171 1.60 0.69 14.49
N ALA A 172 1.85 0.36 13.22
CA ALA A 172 1.20 -0.75 12.54
C ALA A 172 1.79 -2.14 12.89
N GLY A 173 2.83 -2.19 13.73
CA GLY A 173 3.53 -3.44 14.06
C GLY A 173 4.43 -3.97 12.93
N CYS A 174 4.81 -3.09 12.00
CA CYS A 174 5.70 -3.33 10.86
C CYS A 174 7.06 -2.65 11.03
N ALA A 175 7.52 -2.45 12.27
CA ALA A 175 8.82 -1.83 12.55
C ALA A 175 10.00 -2.60 11.92
N ASP A 176 9.87 -3.90 11.64
CA ASP A 176 10.96 -4.68 11.03
C ASP A 176 10.98 -4.58 9.50
N THR A 177 9.99 -3.91 8.88
CA THR A 177 9.96 -3.72 7.44
C THR A 177 11.08 -2.79 6.99
N GLU A 178 11.89 -3.27 6.04
CA GLU A 178 12.87 -2.46 5.33
C GLU A 178 12.15 -1.51 4.36
N ILE A 179 12.49 -0.23 4.42
CA ILE A 179 11.93 0.80 3.52
C ILE A 179 12.76 0.76 2.24
N PHE A 180 12.25 0.09 1.22
CA PHE A 180 12.85 0.04 -0.12
C PHE A 180 12.23 1.08 -1.08
N TRP A 181 11.12 1.70 -0.70
CA TRP A 181 10.43 2.73 -1.48
C TRP A 181 10.94 4.13 -1.11
N GLY A 182 11.01 5.02 -2.11
CA GLY A 182 11.35 6.43 -1.93
C GLY A 182 10.12 7.30 -1.63
N SER A 183 10.25 8.60 -1.89
CA SER A 183 9.11 9.54 -1.92
C SER A 183 8.43 9.61 -3.29
N GLU A 184 8.97 8.92 -4.29
CA GLU A 184 8.39 8.84 -5.61
C GLU A 184 7.22 7.84 -5.64
N PRO A 185 6.17 8.12 -6.41
CA PRO A 185 5.05 7.21 -6.54
C PRO A 185 5.46 5.95 -7.33
N VAL A 186 4.98 4.79 -6.89
CA VAL A 186 5.27 3.50 -7.53
C VAL A 186 4.29 3.27 -8.66
N GLU A 187 4.74 3.26 -9.91
CA GLU A 187 3.89 3.21 -11.11
C GLU A 187 2.85 2.06 -11.08
N PRO A 188 3.21 0.81 -10.75
CA PRO A 188 2.25 -0.28 -10.54
C PRO A 188 1.14 0.00 -9.52
N VAL A 189 1.47 0.71 -8.44
CA VAL A 189 0.50 1.06 -7.38
C VAL A 189 -0.41 2.17 -7.88
N GLU A 190 0.13 3.19 -8.52
CA GLU A 190 -0.64 4.28 -9.13
C GLU A 190 -1.63 3.76 -10.19
N ALA A 191 -1.23 2.79 -11.00
CA ALA A 191 -2.10 2.14 -11.97
C ALA A 191 -3.34 1.47 -11.33
N ILE A 192 -3.15 0.82 -10.18
CA ILE A 192 -4.26 0.26 -9.38
C ILE A 192 -5.16 1.39 -8.86
N MET A 193 -4.58 2.48 -8.36
CA MET A 193 -5.35 3.60 -7.82
C MET A 193 -6.10 4.37 -8.91
N GLN A 194 -5.56 4.44 -10.13
CA GLN A 194 -6.26 4.95 -11.32
C GLN A 194 -7.46 4.06 -11.68
N ALA A 195 -7.27 2.73 -11.70
CA ALA A 195 -8.37 1.79 -11.94
C ALA A 195 -9.49 1.90 -10.88
N ALA A 196 -9.13 2.23 -9.64
CA ALA A 196 -10.08 2.50 -8.56
C ALA A 196 -10.76 3.89 -8.66
N GLY A 197 -10.34 4.75 -9.59
CA GLY A 197 -10.83 6.12 -9.74
C GLY A 197 -10.32 7.09 -8.68
N LEU A 198 -9.26 6.71 -7.93
CA LEU A 198 -8.64 7.53 -6.89
C LEU A 198 -7.61 8.52 -7.47
N ARG A 199 -7.13 8.27 -8.69
CA ARG A 199 -6.22 9.14 -9.45
C ARG A 199 -6.89 9.59 -10.75
N LYS A 200 -6.54 10.80 -11.23
CA LYS A 200 -6.96 11.30 -12.54
C LYS A 200 -5.83 11.06 -13.54
N ASP A 201 -6.19 10.59 -14.72
CA ASP A 201 -5.33 10.54 -15.91
C ASP A 201 -4.89 11.95 -16.36
#